data_AF-A0A6L3VR11-F1
#
_entry.id   AF-A0A6L3VR11-F1
#
_cell.length_a   1.000
_cell.length_b   1.000
_cell.length_c   1.000
_cell.angle_alpha   90.00
_cell.angle_beta   90.00
_cell.angle_gamma   90.00
#
_symmetry.space_group_name_H-M   'P 1'
#
loop_
_entity.id
_entity.type
_entity.pdbx_description
1 polymer ?
#
loop_
_entity_poly.entity_id
_entity_poly.type
_entity_poly.pdbx_seq_one_letter_code
_entity_poly.pdbx_strand_id
1 'polypeptide(L)' 'MGYKIHPAVARHSRRVSAAVREGHEAEEEKARRDLAWAKVQAAAEKAVADYPLPTPEQADRILGLLGYEAAE' A
#
# COMPACT_ATOMS: atom_id res chain seq x y z
N MET A 1 -9.69 -12.07 14.81
CA MET A 1 -8.45 -12.04 14.00
C MET A 1 -7.92 -10.62 14.08
N GLY A 2 -6.79 -10.38 14.78
CA GLY A 2 -6.29 -9.02 14.99
C GLY A 2 -5.65 -8.46 13.72
N TYR A 3 -6.06 -7.28 13.27
CA TYR A 3 -5.43 -6.60 12.13
C TYR A 3 -3.98 -6.24 12.50
N LYS A 4 -3.02 -6.87 11.83
CA LYS A 4 -1.60 -6.52 11.99
C LYS A 4 -1.34 -5.22 11.22
N ILE A 5 -0.78 -4.22 11.89
CA ILE A 5 -0.38 -2.95 11.27
C ILE A 5 0.77 -3.22 10.31
N HIS A 6 0.72 -2.62 9.12
CA HIS A 6 1.80 -2.75 8.12
C HIS A 6 3.16 -2.32 8.73
N PRO A 7 4.24 -3.12 8.62
CA PRO A 7 5.50 -2.86 9.32
C PRO A 7 6.10 -1.48 9.03
N ALA A 8 5.99 -1.00 7.79
CA ALA A 8 6.45 0.33 7.42
C ALA A 8 5.65 1.44 8.13
N VAL A 9 4.32 1.30 8.22
CA VAL A 9 3.46 2.26 8.93
C VAL A 9 3.83 2.32 10.41
N ALA A 10 4.04 1.17 11.05
CA ALA A 10 4.47 1.11 12.45
C ALA A 10 5.86 1.74 12.67
N ARG A 11 6.80 1.55 11.74
CA ARG A 11 8.13 2.17 11.80
C ARG A 11 8.05 3.69 11.66
N HIS A 12 7.36 4.20 10.64
CA HIS A 12 7.30 5.64 10.39
C HIS A 12 6.47 6.37 11.46
N SER A 13 5.44 5.73 12.01
CA SER A 13 4.71 6.28 13.16
C SER A 13 5.63 6.50 14.37
N ARG A 14 6.51 5.55 14.68
CA ARG A 14 7.49 5.70 15.77
C ARG A 14 8.49 6.81 15.50
N ARG A 15 8.92 7.00 14.25
CA ARG A 15 9.81 8.10 13.86
C ARG A 15 9.15 9.46 14.04
N VAL A 16 7.88 9.60 13.67
CA VAL A 16 7.11 10.84 13.94
C VAL A 16 7.06 11.12 15.43
N SER A 17 6.69 10.12 16.25
CA SER A 17 6.63 10.30 17.71
C SER A 17 7.98 10.67 18.33
N ALA A 18 9.09 10.14 17.81
CA ALA A 18 10.43 10.50 18.25
C ALA A 18 10.78 11.95 17.89
N ALA A 19 10.57 12.35 16.62
CA ALA A 19 10.87 13.70 16.14
C ALA A 19 10.04 14.77 16.88
N VAL A 20 8.76 14.50 17.15
CA VAL A 20 7.89 15.39 17.95
C VAL A 20 8.43 15.54 19.38
N ARG A 21 8.88 14.44 20.00
CA ARG A 21 9.41 14.47 21.37
C ARG A 21 10.72 15.25 21.46
N GLU A 22 11.55 15.17 20.43
CA GLU A 22 12.85 15.82 20.36
C GLU A 22 12.77 17.28 19.86
N GLY A 23 11.61 17.71 19.36
CA GLY A 23 11.42 19.06 18.82
C GLY A 23 12.13 19.29 17.48
N HIS A 24 12.39 18.22 16.72
CA HIS A 24 13.09 18.30 15.44
C HIS A 24 12.12 18.51 14.27
N GLU A 25 11.69 19.76 14.03
CA GLU A 25 10.64 20.10 13.05
C GLU A 25 10.90 19.56 11.63
N ALA A 26 12.13 19.68 11.13
CA ALA A 26 12.48 19.20 9.78
C ALA A 26 12.40 17.67 9.66
N GLU A 27 12.86 16.95 10.68
CA GLU A 27 12.75 15.48 10.73
C GLU A 27 11.32 15.02 10.98
N GLU A 28 10.54 15.79 11.75
CA GLU A 28 9.12 15.54 11.95
C GLU A 28 8.35 15.62 10.64
N GLU A 29 8.56 16.69 9.86
CA GLU A 29 7.88 16.87 8.58
C GLU A 29 8.22 15.73 7.61
N LYS A 30 9.51 15.39 7.50
CA LYS A 30 9.97 14.24 6.70
C LYS A 30 9.34 12.94 7.19
N ALA A 31 9.33 12.68 8.49
CA ALA A 31 8.74 11.46 9.06
C ALA A 31 7.22 11.39 8.80
N ARG A 32 6.51 12.53 8.81
CA ARG A 32 5.08 12.60 8.48
C ARG A 32 4.83 12.28 7.01
N ARG A 33 5.64 12.81 6.08
CA ARG A 33 5.56 12.47 4.65
C ARG A 33 5.82 10.98 4.41
N ASP A 34 6.87 10.44 5.01
CA ASP A 34 7.18 9.00 4.91
C ASP A 34 6.03 8.14 5.45
N LEU A 35 5.42 8.54 6.56
CA LEU A 35 4.27 7.84 7.15
C LEU A 35 3.06 7.89 6.22
N ALA A 36 2.78 9.03 5.60
CA ALA A 36 1.69 9.16 4.64
C ALA A 36 1.89 8.21 3.46
N TRP A 37 3.11 8.16 2.90
CA TRP A 37 3.44 7.25 1.81
C TRP A 37 3.28 5.77 2.20
N ALA A 38 3.78 5.40 3.37
CA ALA A 38 3.63 4.04 3.88
C ALA A 38 2.16 3.62 4.08
N LYS A 39 1.27 4.55 4.45
CA LYS A 39 -0.17 4.28 4.55
C LYS A 39 -0.82 4.06 3.19
N VAL A 40 -0.48 4.87 2.19
CA VAL A 40 -0.99 4.73 0.81
C VAL A 40 -0.56 3.38 0.25
N GLN A 41 0.73 3.03 0.38
CA GLN A 41 1.23 1.74 -0.08
C GLN A 41 0.53 0.57 0.62
N ALA A 42 0.40 0.59 1.95
CA ALA A 42 -0.27 -0.49 2.68
C ALA A 42 -1.75 -0.63 2.27
N ALA A 43 -2.44 0.47 1.98
CA ALA A 43 -3.81 0.45 1.49
C ALA A 43 -3.89 -0.14 0.07
N ALA A 44 -2.95 0.21 -0.82
CA ALA A 44 -2.87 -0.34 -2.16
C ALA A 44 -2.58 -1.85 -2.15
N GLU A 45 -1.60 -2.30 -1.37
CA GLU A 45 -1.27 -3.72 -1.21
C GLU A 45 -2.47 -4.52 -0.68
N LYS A 46 -3.18 -3.96 0.31
CA LYS A 46 -4.40 -4.58 0.82
C LYS A 46 -5.48 -4.63 -0.26
N ALA A 47 -5.72 -3.54 -0.98
CA ALA A 47 -6.73 -3.49 -2.03
C ALA A 47 -6.44 -4.51 -3.14
N VAL A 48 -5.17 -4.71 -3.50
CA VAL A 48 -4.74 -5.74 -4.46
C VAL A 48 -4.92 -7.15 -3.89
N ALA A 49 -4.56 -7.38 -2.62
CA ALA A 49 -4.71 -8.68 -1.98
C ALA A 49 -6.19 -9.08 -1.76
N ASP A 50 -7.04 -8.10 -1.46
CA ASP A 50 -8.48 -8.27 -1.30
C ASP A 50 -9.22 -8.32 -2.65
N TYR A 51 -8.54 -7.98 -3.76
CA TYR A 51 -9.13 -8.04 -5.08
C TYR A 51 -9.32 -9.50 -5.50
N PRO A 52 -10.56 -9.95 -5.75
CA PRO A 52 -10.79 -11.32 -6.19
C PRO A 52 -10.10 -11.52 -7.54
N LEU A 53 -9.30 -12.58 -7.65
CA LEU A 53 -8.76 -12.98 -8.94
C LEU A 53 -9.93 -13.20 -9.91
N PRO A 54 -9.88 -12.64 -11.13
CA PRO A 54 -10.90 -12.90 -12.12
C PRO A 54 -10.95 -14.42 -12.41
N THR A 55 -12.16 -14.93 -12.61
CA THR A 55 -12.35 -16.28 -13.18
C THR A 55 -11.67 -16.37 -14.56
N PRO A 56 -11.30 -17.57 -15.05
CA PRO A 56 -10.73 -17.73 -16.39
C PRO A 56 -11.53 -17.00 -17.48
N GLU A 57 -12.86 -17.09 -17.45
CA GLU A 57 -13.74 -16.44 -18.44
C GLU A 57 -13.81 -14.91 -18.28
N GLN A 58 -13.53 -14.39 -17.09
CA GLN A 58 -13.37 -12.94 -16.87
C GLN A 58 -11.99 -12.47 -17.31
N ALA A 59 -10.94 -13.26 -17.07
CA ALA A 59 -9.58 -12.96 -17.52
C ALA A 59 -9.51 -12.93 -19.04
N ASP A 60 -10.10 -13.90 -19.74
CA ASP A 60 -10.16 -13.93 -21.21
C ASP A 60 -10.90 -12.72 -21.78
N ARG A 61 -12.01 -12.31 -21.15
CA ARG A 61 -12.73 -11.08 -21.53
C ARG A 61 -11.89 -9.83 -21.32
N ILE A 62 -11.15 -9.73 -20.22
CA ILE A 62 -10.24 -8.60 -19.96
C ILE A 62 -9.10 -8.57 -20.98
N LEU A 63 -8.50 -9.72 -21.29
CA LEU A 63 -7.44 -9.84 -22.30
C LEU A 63 -7.93 -9.40 -23.68
N GLY A 64 -9.13 -9.85 -24.08
CA GLY A 64 -9.76 -9.42 -25.33
C GLY A 64 -10.04 -7.91 -25.39
N LEU A 65 -10.48 -7.29 -24.28
CA LEU A 65 -10.65 -5.83 -24.19
C LEU A 65 -9.33 -5.06 -24.28
N LEU A 66 -8.23 -5.66 -23.83
CA LEU A 66 -6.89 -5.07 -23.88
C LEU A 66 -6.16 -5.35 -25.22
N GLY A 67 -6.79 -6.07 -26.15
CA GLY A 67 -6.21 -6.42 -27.45
C GLY A 67 -5.16 -7.53 -27.38
N TYR A 68 -5.11 -8.29 -26.29
CA TYR A 68 -4.31 -9.50 -26.20
C TYR A 68 -5.16 -10.68 -26.66
N GLU A 69 -4.74 -11.34 -27.74
CA GLU A 69 -5.30 -12.65 -28.11
C GLU A 69 -4.56 -13.74 -27.32
N ALA A 70 -5.29 -14.76 -26.86
CA ALA A 70 -4.68 -15.93 -26.23
C ALA A 70 -3.75 -16.60 -27.25
N ALA A 71 -2.48 -16.78 -26.89
CA ALA A 71 -1.55 -17.54 -27.73
C ALA A 71 -2.00 -19.01 -27.76
N GLU A 72 -2.31 -19.52 -28.96
CA GLU A 72 -2.60 -20.94 -29.22
C GLU A 72 -1.46 -21.87 -28.81
#